data_AF-A0A143PVH0-F1
#
_entry.id   AF-A0A143PVH0-F1
#
_cell.length_a   1.000
_cell.length_b   1.000
_cell.length_c   1.000
_cell.angle_alpha   90.00
_cell.angle_beta   90.00
_cell.angle_gamma   90.00
#
_symmetry.space_group_name_H-M   'P 1'
#
loop_
_entity.id
_entity.type
_entity.pdbx_description
1 polymer ?
#
loop_
_entity_poly.entity_id
_entity_poly.type
_entity_poly.pdbx_seq_one_letter_code
_entity_poly.pdbx_strand_id
1 'polypeptide(L)'
;MTVRAPGARISLICLLVVAALAAAIPAESRPLQATQPLQLIQMARTRQSPALEQPVLRASAPHQARVEAPRSTRARPWWGWILLGRLHPLVVHFPIALLSVTALVELLHIVRRKPVPSEAGTYCLAFGVAGALVAVCLGTLNAANQSVTGEAAVALERHQVMGWISMIAAVSALATGQMARRARQVRTVVVYVVLVLATGAVVSATGHLGAGLVYGDDYLTGVLPWNQRAAAVPATAPDAPLAVPARPSASAPAPASAPVATPAVPATPASPSTGRAARAPRHTAAAVASHEAPAVPESAAPTATATQATDAVDFTRDVMPILKHTCVECHGPEKVKARLRMDSIEGLQKGGKSGPLVKPGDPENSLMMRRVLGLDGDDQMPLDKDPLTEKQIDTLRRWIAAGANYPAASSQ
;
A
#
# COMPACT_ATOMS: atom_id res chain seq x y z
N MET A 1 23.52 -61.04 20.13
CA MET A 1 22.48 -59.98 20.18
C MET A 1 22.47 -59.26 18.83
N THR A 2 21.32 -59.16 18.15
CA THR A 2 21.20 -58.55 16.82
C THR A 2 20.51 -57.19 16.90
N VAL A 3 21.23 -56.12 16.56
CA VAL A 3 20.72 -54.74 16.63
C VAL A 3 19.80 -54.46 15.43
N ARG A 4 18.51 -54.22 15.69
CA ARG A 4 17.50 -53.96 14.66
C ARG A 4 17.49 -52.48 14.28
N ALA A 5 18.06 -52.15 13.12
CA ALA A 5 18.24 -50.76 12.67
C ALA A 5 16.90 -50.00 12.48
N PRO A 6 16.81 -48.70 12.85
CA PRO A 6 15.56 -47.94 12.89
C PRO A 6 15.03 -47.47 11.52
N GLY A 7 15.82 -47.59 10.44
CA GLY A 7 15.56 -46.93 9.15
C GLY A 7 14.24 -47.30 8.44
N ALA A 8 13.62 -48.44 8.78
CA ALA A 8 12.39 -48.88 8.13
C ALA A 8 11.16 -48.00 8.43
N ARG A 9 11.08 -47.39 9.63
CA ARG A 9 9.88 -46.64 10.06
C ARG A 9 9.72 -45.29 9.34
N ILE A 10 10.83 -44.60 9.07
CA ILE A 10 10.82 -43.29 8.37
C ILE A 10 10.33 -43.47 6.93
N SER A 11 10.76 -44.54 6.24
CA SER A 11 10.35 -44.80 4.85
C SER A 11 8.85 -45.07 4.72
N LEU A 12 8.21 -45.66 5.74
CA LEU A 12 6.77 -45.90 5.75
C LEU A 12 5.98 -44.59 5.94
N ILE A 13 6.45 -43.72 6.85
CA ILE A 13 5.81 -42.41 7.10
C ILE A 13 5.88 -41.53 5.83
N CYS A 14 7.02 -41.48 5.14
CA CYS A 14 7.12 -40.77 3.86
C CYS A 14 6.18 -41.34 2.78
N LEU A 15 6.04 -42.67 2.69
CA LEU A 15 5.09 -43.28 1.74
C LEU A 15 3.64 -42.90 2.05
N LEU A 16 3.25 -42.94 3.33
CA LEU A 16 1.89 -42.62 3.77
C LEU A 16 1.54 -41.15 3.54
N VAL A 17 2.48 -40.22 3.77
CA VAL A 17 2.28 -38.79 3.46
C VAL A 17 2.11 -38.55 1.95
N VAL A 18 2.93 -39.18 1.11
CA VAL A 18 2.80 -39.06 -0.36
C VAL A 18 1.49 -39.68 -0.86
N ALA A 19 1.08 -40.83 -0.32
CA ALA A 19 -0.20 -41.46 -0.65
C ALA A 19 -1.40 -40.60 -0.21
N ALA A 20 -1.34 -39.97 0.97
CA ALA A 20 -2.38 -39.07 1.46
C ALA A 20 -2.54 -37.82 0.59
N LEU A 21 -1.44 -37.22 0.11
CA LEU A 21 -1.51 -36.10 -0.85
C LEU A 21 -2.07 -36.52 -2.20
N ALA A 22 -1.72 -37.72 -2.70
CA ALA A 22 -2.27 -38.24 -3.96
C ALA A 22 -3.79 -38.49 -3.89
N ALA A 23 -4.31 -38.90 -2.72
CA ALA A 23 -5.74 -39.10 -2.50
C ALA A 23 -6.55 -37.80 -2.34
N ALA A 24 -5.89 -36.64 -2.19
CA ALA A 24 -6.54 -35.34 -1.97
C ALA A 24 -6.88 -34.57 -3.27
N ILE A 25 -6.58 -35.13 -4.44
CA ILE A 25 -6.87 -34.52 -5.75
C ILE A 25 -8.23 -35.02 -6.25
N PRO A 26 -9.28 -34.18 -6.38
CA PRO A 26 -10.55 -34.60 -6.94
C PRO A 26 -10.41 -34.91 -8.44
N ALA A 27 -10.68 -36.16 -8.83
CA ALA A 27 -10.50 -36.65 -10.19
C ALA A 27 -11.67 -36.28 -11.13
N GLU A 28 -11.97 -35.00 -11.28
CA GLU A 28 -12.97 -34.50 -12.24
C GLU A 28 -12.41 -34.37 -13.66
N SER A 29 -12.25 -35.52 -14.31
CA SER A 29 -12.02 -35.61 -15.76
C SER A 29 -12.93 -36.68 -16.39
N ARG A 30 -14.25 -36.45 -16.36
CA ARG A 30 -15.21 -37.23 -17.16
C ARG A 30 -15.34 -36.62 -18.55
N PRO A 31 -15.18 -37.38 -19.65
CA PRO A 31 -15.37 -36.85 -21.00
C PRO A 31 -16.85 -36.53 -21.26
N LEU A 32 -17.12 -35.39 -21.87
CA LEU A 32 -18.45 -34.99 -22.32
C LEU A 32 -18.89 -35.86 -23.52
N GLN A 33 -19.63 -36.93 -23.25
CA GLN A 33 -20.41 -37.61 -24.29
C GLN A 33 -21.73 -36.87 -24.51
N ALA A 34 -22.00 -36.49 -25.75
CA ALA A 34 -23.20 -35.74 -26.11
C ALA A 34 -24.41 -36.66 -26.37
N THR A 35 -25.52 -36.43 -25.66
CA THR A 35 -26.85 -36.92 -26.03
C THR A 35 -27.98 -36.09 -25.39
N GLN A 36 -29.10 -35.96 -26.10
CA GLN A 36 -30.45 -35.54 -25.63
C GLN A 36 -30.66 -34.16 -24.96
N PRO A 37 -30.82 -33.08 -25.74
CA PRO A 37 -31.29 -31.78 -25.26
C PRO A 37 -32.84 -31.65 -25.31
N LEU A 38 -33.61 -32.40 -24.50
CA LEU A 38 -35.09 -32.33 -24.55
C LEU A 38 -35.87 -32.40 -23.23
N GLN A 39 -35.35 -32.96 -22.14
CA GLN A 39 -36.19 -33.15 -20.92
C GLN A 39 -36.24 -31.96 -19.95
N LEU A 40 -35.27 -31.04 -20.00
CA LEU A 40 -35.15 -29.94 -19.02
C LEU A 40 -36.27 -28.87 -19.15
N ILE A 41 -36.96 -28.83 -20.28
CA ILE A 41 -38.07 -27.88 -20.53
C ILE A 41 -39.40 -28.36 -19.92
N GLN A 42 -39.61 -29.67 -19.73
CA GLN A 42 -40.88 -30.19 -19.21
C GLN A 42 -41.06 -29.98 -17.69
N MET A 43 -39.98 -29.93 -16.91
CA MET A 43 -40.06 -29.71 -15.46
C MET A 43 -40.38 -28.27 -15.05
N ALA A 44 -40.26 -27.31 -15.97
CA ALA A 44 -40.60 -25.90 -15.71
C ALA A 44 -42.11 -25.59 -15.79
N ARG A 45 -42.94 -26.52 -16.29
CA ARG A 45 -44.33 -26.24 -16.72
C ARG A 45 -45.43 -26.72 -15.77
N THR A 46 -45.09 -27.31 -14.63
CA THR A 46 -46.04 -28.04 -13.75
C THR A 46 -46.33 -27.37 -12.40
N ARG A 47 -46.04 -26.07 -12.24
CA ARG A 47 -46.37 -25.27 -11.04
C ARG A 47 -47.19 -24.01 -11.34
N GLN A 48 -48.14 -24.09 -12.26
CA GLN A 48 -49.10 -23.01 -12.49
C GLN A 48 -50.55 -23.49 -12.33
N SER A 49 -51.21 -22.93 -11.31
CA SER A 49 -52.67 -22.74 -11.17
C SER A 49 -53.51 -23.96 -10.71
N PRO A 50 -54.73 -23.74 -10.16
CA PRO A 50 -55.44 -22.45 -9.98
C PRO A 50 -55.93 -22.11 -8.54
N ALA A 51 -56.24 -20.82 -8.38
CA ALA A 51 -57.29 -20.18 -7.57
C ALA A 51 -57.77 -20.77 -6.22
N LEU A 52 -57.74 -19.92 -5.18
CA LEU A 52 -58.92 -19.60 -4.38
C LEU A 52 -59.04 -18.08 -4.14
N GLU A 53 -60.27 -17.60 -4.32
CA GLU A 53 -60.85 -16.27 -4.09
C GLU A 53 -61.09 -16.01 -2.58
N GLN A 54 -61.26 -14.81 -1.96
CA GLN A 54 -61.34 -13.36 -2.31
C GLN A 54 -60.72 -12.53 -1.13
N PRO A 55 -61.08 -11.24 -0.83
CA PRO A 55 -61.36 -10.06 -1.65
C PRO A 55 -60.44 -8.85 -1.31
N VAL A 56 -60.65 -7.73 -1.99
CA VAL A 56 -59.95 -6.43 -1.80
C VAL A 56 -60.24 -5.79 -0.43
N LEU A 57 -59.20 -5.33 0.30
CA LEU A 57 -59.27 -4.13 1.15
C LEU A 57 -57.89 -3.50 1.46
N ARG A 58 -57.76 -2.20 1.14
CA ARG A 58 -56.77 -1.17 1.56
C ARG A 58 -55.52 -1.60 2.36
N ALA A 59 -54.32 -1.27 1.85
CA ALA A 59 -53.58 -0.05 2.22
C ALA A 59 -52.13 -0.05 1.69
N SER A 60 -51.62 1.10 1.24
CA SER A 60 -50.23 1.24 0.80
C SER A 60 -49.28 1.36 2.00
N ALA A 61 -48.41 0.37 2.21
CA ALA A 61 -47.26 0.48 3.10
C ALA A 61 -45.97 0.69 2.27
N PRO A 62 -45.07 1.61 2.65
CA PRO A 62 -43.83 1.83 1.92
C PRO A 62 -42.94 0.58 2.01
N HIS A 63 -42.20 0.30 0.94
CA HIS A 63 -41.28 -0.83 0.86
C HIS A 63 -40.10 -0.58 1.83
N GLN A 64 -40.24 -1.04 3.07
CA GLN A 64 -39.12 -1.07 4.01
C GLN A 64 -38.03 -1.96 3.41
N ALA A 65 -36.95 -1.33 2.98
CA ALA A 65 -35.73 -2.03 2.62
C ALA A 65 -35.27 -2.79 3.87
N ARG A 66 -35.29 -4.12 3.82
CA ARG A 66 -34.68 -4.93 4.87
C ARG A 66 -33.19 -4.58 4.89
N VAL A 67 -32.77 -3.82 5.91
CA VAL A 67 -31.36 -3.63 6.22
C VAL A 67 -30.86 -5.00 6.69
N GLU A 68 -30.28 -5.73 5.74
CA GLU A 68 -29.72 -7.05 5.99
C GLU A 68 -28.60 -6.88 7.05
N ALA A 69 -28.84 -7.40 8.26
CA ALA A 69 -27.96 -7.16 9.40
C ALA A 69 -26.52 -7.56 9.06
N PRO A 70 -25.50 -6.80 9.51
CA PRO A 70 -24.12 -7.02 9.12
C PRO A 70 -23.71 -8.46 9.42
N ARG A 71 -23.43 -9.22 8.36
CA ARG A 71 -23.09 -10.66 8.47
C ARG A 71 -21.89 -10.82 9.40
N SER A 72 -22.12 -11.64 10.43
CA SER A 72 -21.18 -12.08 11.49
C SER A 72 -19.77 -11.48 11.42
N THR A 73 -19.43 -10.73 12.48
CA THR A 73 -18.06 -10.29 12.79
C THR A 73 -17.11 -11.49 12.79
N ARG A 74 -16.45 -11.72 11.64
CA ARG A 74 -15.39 -12.73 11.52
C ARG A 74 -14.31 -12.37 12.53
N ALA A 75 -14.13 -13.21 13.55
CA ALA A 75 -13.17 -12.98 14.61
C ALA A 75 -11.80 -12.67 13.98
N ARG A 76 -11.20 -11.53 14.36
CA ARG A 76 -9.90 -11.12 13.82
C ARG A 76 -8.88 -12.22 14.13
N PRO A 77 -8.07 -12.68 13.14
CA PRO A 77 -7.09 -13.72 13.38
C PRO A 77 -6.11 -13.29 14.47
N TRP A 78 -5.79 -14.20 15.39
CA TRP A 78 -4.89 -13.93 16.50
C TRP A 78 -3.54 -13.39 15.99
N TRP A 79 -3.01 -12.36 16.65
CA TRP A 79 -1.86 -11.56 16.17
C TRP A 79 -0.64 -12.42 15.82
N GLY A 80 -0.41 -13.52 16.55
CA GLY A 80 0.70 -14.43 16.28
C GLY A 80 0.61 -15.13 14.92
N TRP A 81 -0.60 -15.35 14.37
CA TRP A 81 -0.76 -15.88 13.02
C TRP A 81 -0.39 -14.86 11.94
N ILE A 82 -0.69 -13.57 12.18
CA ILE A 82 -0.31 -12.48 11.27
C ILE A 82 1.22 -12.29 11.30
N LEU A 83 1.81 -12.27 12.51
CA LEU A 83 3.27 -12.22 12.69
C LEU A 83 3.97 -13.40 12.02
N LEU A 84 3.46 -14.62 12.24
CA LEU A 84 4.02 -15.84 11.66
C LEU A 84 3.94 -15.82 10.13
N GLY A 85 2.84 -15.34 9.54
CA GLY A 85 2.75 -15.06 8.10
C GLY A 85 3.79 -14.03 7.62
N ARG A 86 3.95 -12.92 8.34
CA ARG A 86 4.96 -11.88 8.03
C ARG A 86 6.41 -12.38 8.10
N LEU A 87 6.70 -13.51 8.75
CA LEU A 87 8.03 -14.15 8.76
C LEU A 87 8.37 -14.95 7.49
N HIS A 88 7.41 -15.18 6.57
CA HIS A 88 7.67 -15.92 5.33
C HIS A 88 8.90 -15.43 4.53
N PRO A 89 9.09 -14.11 4.27
CA PRO A 89 10.25 -13.62 3.52
C PRO A 89 11.58 -13.89 4.23
N LEU A 90 11.63 -13.86 5.57
CA LEU A 90 12.85 -14.19 6.31
C LEU A 90 13.20 -15.68 6.17
N VAL A 91 12.21 -16.56 6.32
CA VAL A 91 12.42 -18.01 6.28
C VAL A 91 12.70 -18.51 4.86
N VAL A 92 12.17 -17.88 3.81
CA VAL A 92 12.33 -18.37 2.42
C VAL A 92 13.75 -18.14 1.84
N HIS A 93 14.53 -17.18 2.34
CA HIS A 93 15.90 -16.95 1.86
C HIS A 93 16.83 -18.16 2.09
N PHE A 94 16.69 -18.85 3.21
CA PHE A 94 17.51 -20.02 3.56
C PHE A 94 17.35 -21.22 2.59
N PRO A 95 16.13 -21.73 2.31
CA PRO A 95 15.94 -22.78 1.32
C PRO A 95 16.20 -22.32 -0.12
N ILE A 96 15.94 -21.04 -0.48
CA ILE A 96 16.33 -20.50 -1.79
C ILE A 96 17.84 -20.69 -1.99
N ALA A 97 18.66 -20.23 -1.04
CA ALA A 97 20.10 -20.35 -1.12
C ALA A 97 20.55 -21.82 -1.24
N LEU A 98 20.00 -22.72 -0.43
CA LEU A 98 20.37 -24.14 -0.45
C LEU A 98 19.95 -24.87 -1.74
N LEU A 99 18.78 -24.56 -2.30
CA LEU A 99 18.30 -25.16 -3.56
C LEU A 99 19.09 -24.60 -4.77
N SER A 100 19.40 -23.30 -4.79
CA SER A 100 20.27 -22.71 -5.82
C SER A 100 21.70 -23.23 -5.74
N VAL A 101 22.27 -23.40 -4.55
CA VAL A 101 23.59 -24.03 -4.35
C VAL A 101 23.58 -25.50 -4.80
N THR A 102 22.50 -26.25 -4.50
CA THR A 102 22.32 -27.62 -5.01
C THR A 102 22.38 -27.64 -6.55
N ALA A 103 21.62 -26.77 -7.20
CA ALA A 103 21.59 -26.69 -8.66
C ALA A 103 22.95 -26.33 -9.27
N LEU A 104 23.68 -25.38 -8.65
CA LEU A 104 25.03 -25.02 -9.05
C LEU A 104 26.05 -26.16 -8.86
N VAL A 105 25.96 -26.89 -7.75
CA VAL A 105 26.87 -28.02 -7.45
C VAL A 105 26.67 -29.18 -8.44
N GLU A 106 25.42 -29.53 -8.76
CA GLU A 106 25.15 -30.56 -9.77
C GLU A 106 25.51 -30.08 -11.19
N LEU A 107 25.26 -28.82 -11.54
CA LEU A 107 25.72 -28.23 -12.81
C LEU A 107 27.25 -28.33 -12.95
N LEU A 108 28.00 -28.05 -11.88
CA LEU A 108 29.46 -28.22 -11.85
C LEU A 108 29.88 -29.69 -11.92
N HIS A 109 29.06 -30.65 -11.48
CA HIS A 109 29.29 -32.08 -11.69
C HIS A 109 29.09 -32.49 -13.16
N ILE A 110 28.08 -31.94 -13.86
CA ILE A 110 27.87 -32.15 -15.31
C ILE A 110 29.07 -31.62 -16.09
N VAL A 111 29.48 -30.37 -15.85
CA VAL A 111 30.62 -29.72 -16.53
C VAL A 111 31.92 -30.51 -16.28
N ARG A 112 32.11 -31.05 -15.07
CA ARG A 112 33.25 -31.91 -14.71
C ARG A 112 33.04 -33.40 -15.05
N ARG A 113 32.00 -33.73 -15.82
CA ARG A 113 31.64 -35.10 -16.29
C ARG A 113 31.62 -36.17 -15.19
N LYS A 114 31.23 -35.82 -13.96
CA LYS A 114 31.13 -36.78 -12.85
C LYS A 114 29.82 -37.59 -12.96
N PRO A 115 29.86 -38.93 -12.99
CA PRO A 115 28.68 -39.77 -13.19
C PRO A 115 27.84 -40.02 -11.92
N VAL A 116 28.11 -39.29 -10.83
CA VAL A 116 27.46 -39.48 -9.52
C VAL A 116 26.97 -38.15 -8.93
N PRO A 117 25.79 -38.15 -8.26
CA PRO A 117 25.32 -37.01 -7.48
C PRO A 117 26.35 -36.54 -6.44
N SER A 118 26.36 -35.27 -6.11
CA SER A 118 27.18 -34.73 -5.02
C SER A 118 26.58 -35.12 -3.66
N GLU A 119 27.44 -35.62 -2.76
CA GLU A 119 27.08 -35.78 -1.35
C GLU A 119 26.65 -34.43 -0.75
N ALA A 120 27.49 -33.40 -0.90
CA ALA A 120 27.20 -32.05 -0.43
C ALA A 120 25.91 -31.49 -1.06
N GLY A 121 25.73 -31.67 -2.38
CA GLY A 121 24.50 -31.27 -3.08
C GLY A 121 23.26 -31.96 -2.51
N THR A 122 23.35 -33.25 -2.17
CA THR A 122 22.20 -33.98 -1.60
C THR A 122 21.90 -33.57 -0.15
N TYR A 123 22.90 -33.18 0.65
CA TYR A 123 22.65 -32.58 1.97
C TYR A 123 22.02 -31.19 1.86
N CYS A 124 22.52 -30.33 0.97
CA CYS A 124 21.90 -29.03 0.69
C CYS A 124 20.45 -29.18 0.24
N LEU A 125 20.15 -30.15 -0.63
CA LEU A 125 18.80 -30.45 -1.08
C LEU A 125 17.88 -30.89 0.07
N ALA A 126 18.37 -31.74 0.98
CA ALA A 126 17.59 -32.22 2.12
C ALA A 126 17.21 -31.08 3.09
N PHE A 127 18.18 -30.24 3.46
CA PHE A 127 17.91 -29.06 4.31
C PHE A 127 17.09 -27.98 3.56
N GLY A 128 17.30 -27.83 2.26
CA GLY A 128 16.52 -26.93 1.40
C GLY A 128 15.04 -27.32 1.32
N VAL A 129 14.74 -28.61 1.12
CA VAL A 129 13.35 -29.14 1.17
C VAL A 129 12.73 -28.92 2.55
N ALA A 130 13.45 -29.20 3.63
CA ALA A 130 12.95 -28.99 4.99
C ALA A 130 12.62 -27.51 5.28
N GLY A 131 13.51 -26.59 4.93
CA GLY A 131 13.26 -25.14 5.06
C GLY A 131 12.13 -24.65 4.15
N ALA A 132 12.04 -25.17 2.92
CA ALA A 132 11.00 -24.81 1.96
C ALA A 132 9.60 -25.25 2.42
N LEU A 133 9.47 -26.41 3.09
CA LEU A 133 8.18 -26.85 3.65
C LEU A 133 7.66 -25.86 4.69
N VAL A 134 8.53 -25.40 5.60
CA VAL A 134 8.20 -24.35 6.57
C VAL A 134 7.86 -23.04 5.85
N ALA A 135 8.66 -22.63 4.86
CA ALA A 135 8.40 -21.42 4.07
C ALA A 135 7.05 -21.44 3.34
N VAL A 136 6.63 -22.58 2.76
CA VAL A 136 5.31 -22.73 2.09
C VAL A 136 4.17 -22.61 3.10
N CYS A 137 4.25 -23.25 4.27
CA CYS A 137 3.26 -23.10 5.34
C CYS A 137 3.14 -21.66 5.86
N LEU A 138 4.27 -20.96 5.99
CA LEU A 138 4.28 -19.53 6.34
C LEU A 138 3.68 -18.67 5.22
N GLY A 139 3.93 -19.03 3.95
CA GLY A 139 3.44 -18.29 2.77
C GLY A 139 1.93 -18.41 2.57
N THR A 140 1.35 -19.59 2.76
CA THR A 140 -0.11 -19.77 2.70
C THR A 140 -0.81 -19.09 3.87
N LEU A 141 -0.23 -19.12 5.08
CA LEU A 141 -0.71 -18.36 6.23
C LEU A 141 -0.63 -16.84 5.99
N ASN A 142 0.45 -16.36 5.38
CA ASN A 142 0.59 -14.94 5.01
C ASN A 142 -0.49 -14.51 4.01
N ALA A 143 -0.70 -15.32 2.95
CA ALA A 143 -1.73 -15.06 1.94
C ALA A 143 -3.16 -15.06 2.52
N ALA A 144 -3.48 -16.00 3.42
CA ALA A 144 -4.78 -16.06 4.08
C ALA A 144 -5.10 -14.83 4.95
N ASN A 145 -4.08 -14.07 5.36
CA ASN A 145 -4.21 -12.85 6.16
C ASN A 145 -4.11 -11.55 5.32
N GLN A 146 -3.97 -11.61 3.99
CA GLN A 146 -3.84 -10.44 3.12
C GLN A 146 -4.98 -10.30 2.10
N SER A 147 -5.74 -9.21 2.18
CA SER A 147 -6.75 -8.86 1.17
C SER A 147 -6.14 -8.12 -0.02
N VAL A 148 -5.54 -8.85 -0.95
CA VAL A 148 -4.93 -8.30 -2.18
C VAL A 148 -5.94 -8.35 -3.33
N THR A 149 -6.03 -7.27 -4.11
CA THR A 149 -6.94 -7.13 -5.26
C THR A 149 -6.21 -6.68 -6.54
N GLY A 150 -6.86 -6.83 -7.69
CA GLY A 150 -6.32 -6.40 -9.00
C GLY A 150 -5.09 -7.21 -9.45
N GLU A 151 -4.21 -6.57 -10.23
CA GLU A 151 -2.98 -7.18 -10.79
C GLU A 151 -2.11 -7.86 -9.72
N ALA A 152 -2.07 -7.28 -8.51
CA ALA A 152 -1.29 -7.79 -7.39
C ALA A 152 -1.80 -9.15 -6.87
N ALA A 153 -3.11 -9.44 -7.02
CA ALA A 153 -3.66 -10.75 -6.70
C ALA A 153 -3.16 -11.80 -7.71
N VAL A 154 -3.12 -11.47 -9.00
CA VAL A 154 -2.59 -12.35 -10.06
C VAL A 154 -1.08 -12.56 -9.92
N ALA A 155 -0.33 -11.55 -9.44
CA ALA A 155 1.08 -11.72 -9.08
C ALA A 155 1.26 -12.66 -7.87
N LEU A 156 0.45 -12.49 -6.83
CA LEU A 156 0.46 -13.34 -5.63
C LEU A 156 0.08 -14.79 -5.93
N GLU A 157 -0.96 -15.02 -6.73
CA GLU A 157 -1.38 -16.35 -7.19
C GLU A 157 -0.27 -17.07 -7.97
N ARG A 158 0.34 -16.40 -8.97
CA ARG A 158 1.49 -16.95 -9.71
C ARG A 158 2.65 -17.29 -8.79
N HIS A 159 2.97 -16.41 -7.82
CA HIS A 159 4.02 -16.67 -6.83
C HIS A 159 3.73 -17.92 -5.97
N GLN A 160 2.50 -18.08 -5.48
CA GLN A 160 2.08 -19.27 -4.74
C GLN A 160 2.19 -20.55 -5.58
N VAL A 161 1.68 -20.53 -6.82
CA VAL A 161 1.68 -21.70 -7.72
C VAL A 161 3.12 -22.15 -8.03
N MET A 162 4.04 -21.24 -8.34
CA MET A 162 5.45 -21.63 -8.55
C MET A 162 6.14 -22.09 -7.25
N GLY A 163 5.73 -21.58 -6.09
CA GLY A 163 6.17 -22.08 -4.78
C GLY A 163 5.78 -23.54 -4.55
N TRP A 164 4.55 -23.93 -4.91
CA TRP A 164 4.10 -25.32 -4.87
C TRP A 164 4.78 -26.20 -5.93
N ILE A 165 4.98 -25.69 -7.16
CA ILE A 165 5.70 -26.42 -8.22
C ILE A 165 7.16 -26.69 -7.82
N SER A 166 7.87 -25.68 -7.29
CA SER A 166 9.26 -25.84 -6.82
C SER A 166 9.36 -26.76 -5.60
N MET A 167 8.38 -26.73 -4.69
CA MET A 167 8.27 -27.70 -3.60
C MET A 167 8.17 -29.15 -4.12
N ILE A 168 7.21 -29.41 -5.03
CA ILE A 168 6.98 -30.76 -5.59
C ILE A 168 8.22 -31.23 -6.38
N ALA A 169 8.85 -30.34 -7.15
CA ALA A 169 10.08 -30.63 -7.87
C ALA A 169 11.25 -30.95 -6.92
N ALA A 170 11.44 -30.18 -5.85
CA ALA A 170 12.51 -30.39 -4.87
C ALA A 170 12.35 -31.70 -4.07
N VAL A 171 11.12 -32.06 -3.68
CA VAL A 171 10.82 -33.36 -3.04
C VAL A 171 11.07 -34.52 -4.02
N SER A 172 10.65 -34.36 -5.28
CA SER A 172 10.91 -35.36 -6.34
C SER A 172 12.40 -35.52 -6.64
N ALA A 173 13.17 -34.42 -6.64
CA ALA A 173 14.62 -34.43 -6.75
C ALA A 173 15.26 -35.15 -5.56
N LEU A 174 14.80 -34.90 -4.33
CA LEU A 174 15.35 -35.58 -3.14
C LEU A 174 15.11 -37.09 -3.17
N ALA A 175 13.90 -37.53 -3.57
CA ALA A 175 13.57 -38.95 -3.71
C ALA A 175 14.38 -39.62 -4.83
N THR A 176 14.47 -38.99 -6.01
CA THR A 176 15.24 -39.54 -7.14
C THR A 176 16.74 -39.54 -6.88
N GLY A 177 17.29 -38.53 -6.18
CA GLY A 177 18.70 -38.50 -5.75
C GLY A 177 19.05 -39.59 -4.73
N GLN A 178 18.15 -39.87 -3.77
CA GLN A 178 18.30 -41.03 -2.87
C GLN A 178 18.25 -42.35 -3.64
N MET A 179 17.37 -42.49 -4.64
CA MET A 179 17.28 -43.68 -5.47
C MET A 179 18.49 -43.84 -6.40
N ALA A 180 19.00 -42.75 -6.99
CA ALA A 180 20.18 -42.76 -7.86
C ALA A 180 21.42 -43.28 -7.13
N ARG A 181 21.66 -42.82 -5.90
CA ARG A 181 22.78 -43.29 -5.06
C ARG A 181 22.67 -44.77 -4.66
N ARG A 182 21.45 -45.32 -4.54
CA ARG A 182 21.21 -46.75 -4.25
C ARG A 182 21.29 -47.65 -5.49
N ALA A 183 20.59 -47.28 -6.57
CA ALA A 183 20.41 -48.12 -7.75
C ALA A 183 21.55 -48.00 -8.79
N ARG A 184 22.36 -46.93 -8.72
CA ARG A 184 23.45 -46.61 -9.68
C ARG A 184 23.04 -46.58 -11.16
N GLN A 185 21.74 -46.46 -11.47
CA GLN A 185 21.24 -46.39 -12.83
C GLN A 185 21.41 -44.98 -13.42
N VAL A 186 22.06 -44.88 -14.58
CA VAL A 186 22.29 -43.60 -15.29
C VAL A 186 20.99 -42.84 -15.55
N ARG A 187 19.89 -43.54 -15.90
CA ARG A 187 18.57 -42.93 -16.09
C ARG A 187 18.08 -42.18 -14.84
N THR A 188 18.29 -42.74 -13.65
CA THR A 188 17.89 -42.11 -12.38
C THR A 188 18.77 -40.90 -12.07
N VAL A 189 20.07 -40.94 -12.38
CA VAL A 189 20.97 -39.79 -12.24
C VAL A 189 20.54 -38.64 -13.17
N VAL A 190 20.20 -38.93 -14.42
CA VAL A 190 19.71 -37.92 -15.38
C VAL A 190 18.39 -37.29 -14.91
N VAL A 191 17.42 -38.10 -14.47
CA VAL A 191 16.14 -37.58 -13.93
C VAL A 191 16.37 -36.71 -12.69
N TYR A 192 17.22 -37.14 -11.75
CA TYR A 192 17.62 -36.36 -10.58
C TYR A 192 18.22 -35.01 -10.97
N VAL A 193 19.19 -34.98 -11.87
CA VAL A 193 19.86 -33.77 -12.33
C VAL A 193 18.88 -32.81 -13.02
N VAL A 194 18.00 -33.32 -13.90
CA VAL A 194 16.98 -32.50 -14.57
C VAL A 194 16.01 -31.89 -13.55
N LEU A 195 15.55 -32.65 -12.55
CA LEU A 195 14.69 -32.14 -11.49
C LEU A 195 15.39 -31.09 -10.61
N VAL A 196 16.67 -31.28 -10.29
CA VAL A 196 17.48 -30.30 -9.54
C VAL A 196 17.65 -28.99 -10.32
N LEU A 197 18.01 -29.05 -11.60
CA LEU A 197 18.17 -27.85 -12.44
C LEU A 197 16.85 -27.13 -12.67
N ALA A 198 15.76 -27.87 -12.92
CA ALA A 198 14.42 -27.31 -13.03
C ALA A 198 13.97 -26.65 -11.71
N THR A 199 14.26 -27.27 -10.56
CA THR A 199 14.00 -26.67 -9.24
C THR A 199 14.75 -25.35 -9.09
N GLY A 200 16.06 -25.31 -9.39
CA GLY A 200 16.86 -24.07 -9.32
C GLY A 200 16.32 -22.94 -10.22
N ALA A 201 15.87 -23.27 -11.44
CA ALA A 201 15.26 -22.32 -12.35
C ALA A 201 13.91 -21.78 -11.84
N VAL A 202 13.00 -22.67 -11.41
CA VAL A 202 11.68 -22.26 -10.87
C VAL A 202 11.82 -21.48 -9.57
N VAL A 203 12.74 -21.87 -8.67
CA VAL A 203 13.07 -21.12 -7.44
C VAL A 203 13.56 -19.71 -7.78
N SER A 204 14.42 -19.57 -8.79
CA SER A 204 14.91 -18.25 -9.23
C SER A 204 13.80 -17.36 -9.79
N ALA A 205 12.91 -17.91 -10.62
CA ALA A 205 11.73 -17.20 -11.14
C ALA A 205 10.73 -16.84 -10.04
N THR A 206 10.50 -17.74 -9.07
CA THR A 206 9.64 -17.53 -7.90
C THR A 206 10.18 -16.40 -7.01
N GLY A 207 11.50 -16.38 -6.80
CA GLY A 207 12.19 -15.32 -6.06
C GLY A 207 12.12 -13.96 -6.73
N HIS A 208 12.30 -13.90 -8.06
CA HIS A 208 12.13 -12.66 -8.84
C HIS A 208 10.70 -12.10 -8.73
N LEU A 209 9.68 -12.94 -8.90
CA LEU A 209 8.28 -12.52 -8.77
C LEU A 209 7.89 -12.22 -7.31
N GLY A 210 8.54 -12.87 -6.33
CA GLY A 210 8.44 -12.51 -4.91
C GLY A 210 9.03 -11.13 -4.61
N ALA A 211 10.15 -10.76 -5.23
CA ALA A 211 10.73 -9.43 -5.12
C ALA A 211 9.80 -8.35 -5.71
N GLY A 212 9.12 -8.63 -6.83
CA GLY A 212 8.12 -7.72 -7.40
C GLY A 212 6.93 -7.42 -6.46
N LEU A 213 6.51 -8.39 -5.64
CA LEU A 213 5.47 -8.19 -4.62
C LEU A 213 5.88 -7.20 -3.52
N VAL A 214 7.18 -7.15 -3.17
CA VAL A 214 7.74 -6.33 -2.07
C VAL A 214 8.24 -4.97 -2.57
N TYR A 215 9.02 -4.95 -3.65
CA TYR A 215 9.76 -3.78 -4.14
C TYR A 215 9.19 -3.17 -5.44
N GLY A 216 8.25 -3.85 -6.11
CA GLY A 216 7.65 -3.41 -7.37
C GLY A 216 8.39 -3.89 -8.62
N ASP A 217 7.71 -3.83 -9.76
CA ASP A 217 8.18 -4.44 -11.02
C ASP A 217 9.42 -3.73 -11.58
N ASP A 218 9.56 -2.43 -11.35
CA ASP A 218 10.70 -1.62 -11.82
C ASP A 218 11.98 -1.79 -10.96
N TYR A 219 11.96 -2.59 -9.89
CA TYR A 219 13.06 -2.67 -8.92
C TYR A 219 14.41 -3.05 -9.53
N LEU A 220 14.43 -3.96 -10.51
CA LEU A 220 15.65 -4.37 -11.22
C LEU A 220 15.89 -3.64 -12.55
N THR A 221 14.87 -2.98 -13.10
CA THR A 221 14.94 -2.32 -14.41
C THR A 221 15.15 -0.81 -14.30
N GLY A 222 14.71 -0.16 -13.22
CA GLY A 222 14.91 1.27 -12.95
C GLY A 222 16.37 1.67 -12.70
N VAL A 223 17.22 0.71 -12.31
CA VAL A 223 18.67 0.90 -12.17
C VAL A 223 19.43 0.75 -13.50
N LEU A 224 18.76 0.34 -14.58
CA LEU A 224 19.41 0.13 -15.88
C LEU A 224 19.59 1.48 -16.61
N PRO A 225 20.79 1.78 -17.16
CA PRO A 225 21.10 3.11 -17.69
C PRO A 225 20.31 3.47 -18.97
N TRP A 226 19.68 2.50 -19.63
CA TRP A 226 18.73 2.75 -20.72
C TRP A 226 17.32 3.12 -20.24
N ASN A 227 16.91 2.70 -19.04
CA ASN A 227 15.61 3.10 -18.47
C ASN A 227 15.69 4.54 -17.94
N GLN A 228 16.81 4.92 -17.30
CA GLN A 228 17.02 6.29 -16.82
C GLN A 228 17.17 7.32 -17.94
N ARG A 229 17.48 6.92 -19.18
CA ARG A 229 17.52 7.82 -20.34
C ARG A 229 16.14 8.37 -20.73
N ALA A 230 15.04 7.71 -20.38
CA ALA A 230 13.70 8.26 -20.56
C ALA A 230 13.43 9.50 -19.68
N ALA A 231 14.18 9.67 -18.58
CA ALA A 231 14.13 10.85 -17.71
C ALA A 231 15.19 11.92 -18.07
N ALA A 232 15.98 11.70 -19.14
CA ALA A 232 17.15 12.51 -19.49
C ALA A 232 17.00 13.25 -20.83
N VAL A 233 15.89 13.97 -21.03
CA VAL A 233 15.81 15.04 -22.02
C VAL A 233 16.23 16.35 -21.31
N PRO A 234 17.37 16.96 -21.65
CA PRO A 234 17.83 18.17 -20.98
C PRO A 234 16.98 19.38 -21.37
N ALA A 235 16.77 20.30 -20.43
CA ALA A 235 16.05 21.55 -20.67
C ALA A 235 16.87 22.48 -21.58
N THR A 236 16.48 22.58 -22.86
CA THR A 236 16.99 23.59 -23.79
C THR A 236 16.29 24.92 -23.54
N ALA A 237 16.92 25.80 -22.75
CA ALA A 237 16.48 27.17 -22.59
C ALA A 237 16.85 28.02 -23.84
N PRO A 238 15.96 28.90 -24.32
CA PRO A 238 16.31 29.90 -25.33
C PRO A 238 16.77 31.23 -24.70
N ASP A 239 17.77 31.82 -25.35
CA ASP A 239 18.04 33.26 -25.51
C ASP A 239 18.19 34.18 -24.29
N ALA A 240 19.44 34.56 -24.04
CA ALA A 240 19.82 35.76 -23.31
C ALA A 240 20.64 36.71 -24.21
N PRO A 241 20.47 38.05 -24.13
CA PRO A 241 21.42 39.03 -24.64
C PRO A 241 22.33 39.61 -23.52
N LEU A 242 23.54 40.01 -23.91
CA LEU A 242 24.61 40.60 -23.08
C LEU A 242 24.42 42.14 -22.95
N ALA A 243 25.07 42.92 -22.06
CA ALA A 243 26.07 42.66 -21.01
C ALA A 243 25.65 43.40 -19.69
N VAL A 244 26.41 44.10 -18.81
CA VAL A 244 27.79 44.64 -18.68
C VAL A 244 28.24 44.48 -17.19
N PRO A 245 29.54 44.26 -16.83
CA PRO A 245 29.90 43.76 -15.49
C PRO A 245 30.64 44.74 -14.52
N ALA A 246 30.60 44.36 -13.22
CA ALA A 246 31.55 44.69 -12.12
C ALA A 246 31.55 46.13 -11.55
N ARG A 247 31.90 46.45 -10.28
CA ARG A 247 32.22 45.78 -8.97
C ARG A 247 32.35 46.90 -7.87
N PRO A 248 32.74 46.70 -6.58
CA PRO A 248 32.74 45.52 -5.69
C PRO A 248 32.26 45.77 -4.20
N SER A 249 32.07 44.67 -3.44
CA SER A 249 32.47 44.44 -2.02
C SER A 249 32.18 45.45 -0.87
N ALA A 250 31.29 45.07 0.06
CA ALA A 250 31.47 44.98 1.53
C ALA A 250 30.08 44.83 2.23
N SER A 251 29.86 44.28 3.44
CA SER A 251 30.43 43.18 4.25
C SER A 251 29.82 43.30 5.68
N ALA A 252 28.66 42.66 5.93
CA ALA A 252 28.14 42.26 7.27
C ALA A 252 27.83 43.38 8.32
N PRO A 253 27.28 43.06 9.53
CA PRO A 253 26.37 42.00 9.96
C PRO A 253 25.09 42.54 10.71
N ALA A 254 24.38 41.64 11.40
CA ALA A 254 23.10 41.85 12.12
C ALA A 254 23.16 42.71 13.42
N PRO A 255 22.01 43.22 13.91
CA PRO A 255 21.88 43.90 15.21
C PRO A 255 21.60 42.94 16.38
N ALA A 256 21.98 43.36 17.59
CA ALA A 256 21.70 42.67 18.87
C ALA A 256 21.02 43.63 19.89
N SER A 257 20.61 43.10 21.03
CA SER A 257 19.60 43.71 21.92
C SER A 257 20.11 44.76 22.93
N ALA A 258 19.20 45.69 23.26
CA ALA A 258 19.06 46.44 24.52
C ALA A 258 20.13 47.50 24.93
N PRO A 259 19.69 48.70 25.37
CA PRO A 259 20.51 49.66 26.11
C PRO A 259 20.06 49.85 27.58
N VAL A 260 20.98 50.21 28.46
CA VAL A 260 20.74 50.69 29.84
C VAL A 260 21.72 51.83 30.15
N ALA A 261 21.29 52.76 31.02
CA ALA A 261 22.04 53.88 31.61
C ALA A 261 22.25 55.16 30.75
N THR A 262 21.64 56.23 31.26
CA THR A 262 21.97 57.66 31.13
C THR A 262 23.27 58.01 31.91
N PRO A 263 23.82 59.27 31.94
CA PRO A 263 23.21 60.57 31.57
C PRO A 263 24.10 61.60 30.80
N ALA A 264 23.46 62.63 30.23
CA ALA A 264 23.90 64.05 30.25
C ALA A 264 22.89 64.99 29.57
N VAL A 265 22.86 66.26 30.00
CA VAL A 265 22.04 67.41 29.52
C VAL A 265 22.98 68.64 29.69
N PRO A 266 23.13 69.61 28.75
CA PRO A 266 22.02 70.47 28.27
C PRO A 266 22.12 71.04 26.83
N ALA A 267 21.22 72.01 26.55
CA ALA A 267 21.30 73.12 25.58
C ALA A 267 20.50 73.04 24.26
N THR A 268 19.36 73.76 24.26
CA THR A 268 18.75 74.50 23.13
C THR A 268 19.67 75.66 22.65
N PRO A 269 19.44 76.37 21.51
CA PRO A 269 18.13 76.85 21.03
C PRO A 269 17.91 76.98 19.49
N ALA A 270 16.82 77.68 19.14
CA ALA A 270 16.56 78.47 17.92
C ALA A 270 15.79 77.82 16.74
N SER A 271 14.61 78.40 16.50
CA SER A 271 13.78 78.39 15.27
C SER A 271 14.35 79.45 14.25
N PRO A 272 13.67 79.96 13.18
CA PRO A 272 12.22 79.97 12.88
C PRO A 272 11.77 79.85 11.40
N SER A 273 10.44 79.89 11.21
CA SER A 273 9.73 80.41 10.00
C SER A 273 9.75 79.52 8.73
N THR A 274 8.81 79.56 7.78
CA THR A 274 7.49 80.23 7.58
C THR A 274 6.50 79.21 6.96
N GLY A 275 5.17 79.27 7.04
CA GLY A 275 4.25 80.20 7.72
C GLY A 275 2.79 80.03 7.22
N ARG A 276 1.82 80.62 7.95
CA ARG A 276 0.50 81.17 7.49
C ARG A 276 -0.31 80.35 6.46
N ALA A 277 -1.37 79.60 6.82
CA ALA A 277 -2.75 80.05 7.17
C ALA A 277 -3.52 80.73 5.99
N ALA A 278 -4.85 80.76 5.89
CA ALA A 278 -5.99 80.36 6.76
C ALA A 278 -7.20 79.93 5.86
N ARG A 279 -8.51 79.92 6.18
CA ARG A 279 -9.39 80.27 7.33
C ARG A 279 -10.78 79.59 7.10
N ALA A 280 -11.51 79.21 8.16
CA ALA A 280 -12.96 78.90 8.11
C ALA A 280 -13.81 80.12 8.58
N PRO A 281 -15.10 80.27 8.21
CA PRO A 281 -16.15 79.75 9.12
C PRO A 281 -17.54 79.39 8.53
N ARG A 282 -18.27 78.59 9.34
CA ARG A 282 -19.73 78.55 9.65
C ARG A 282 -20.68 79.58 9.00
N HIS A 283 -21.89 79.11 8.63
CA HIS A 283 -23.23 79.73 8.82
C HIS A 283 -24.29 78.60 8.70
N THR A 284 -25.14 78.26 9.70
CA THR A 284 -26.45 78.84 10.12
C THR A 284 -27.57 78.80 9.06
N ALA A 285 -28.83 78.39 9.31
CA ALA A 285 -29.46 77.68 10.46
C ALA A 285 -30.93 77.26 10.14
N ALA A 286 -31.48 76.32 10.92
CA ALA A 286 -32.94 76.05 11.14
C ALA A 286 -33.76 75.53 9.91
N ALA A 287 -35.01 75.03 10.02
CA ALA A 287 -35.94 74.85 11.16
C ALA A 287 -36.97 73.71 10.92
N VAL A 288 -37.45 73.04 12.00
CA VAL A 288 -38.73 72.30 12.21
C VAL A 288 -39.20 71.23 11.17
N ALA A 289 -40.06 70.24 11.49
CA ALA A 289 -40.89 69.96 12.68
C ALA A 289 -40.85 68.46 13.11
N SER A 290 -41.55 68.11 14.20
CA SER A 290 -41.45 66.81 14.92
C SER A 290 -42.76 65.98 14.93
N HIS A 291 -42.75 64.87 15.71
CA HIS A 291 -43.77 63.81 15.96
C HIS A 291 -43.54 62.56 15.06
N GLU A 292 -43.61 61.32 15.54
CA GLU A 292 -44.12 60.78 16.82
C GLU A 292 -43.24 59.63 17.37
N ALA A 293 -43.34 59.33 18.68
CA ALA A 293 -42.75 58.17 19.38
C ALA A 293 -43.55 57.89 20.69
N PRO A 294 -43.36 56.76 21.43
CA PRO A 294 -42.46 55.61 21.24
C PRO A 294 -43.14 54.22 21.35
N ALA A 295 -42.38 53.12 21.19
CA ALA A 295 -42.75 51.79 21.71
C ALA A 295 -41.51 50.89 21.96
N VAL A 296 -41.27 50.51 23.22
CA VAL A 296 -40.29 49.49 23.69
C VAL A 296 -40.89 48.91 25.00
N PRO A 297 -41.16 47.59 25.10
CA PRO A 297 -40.17 46.55 25.50
C PRO A 297 -39.63 45.74 24.30
N GLU A 298 -38.68 44.80 24.43
CA GLU A 298 -38.26 43.98 25.58
C GLU A 298 -36.73 43.82 25.65
N SER A 299 -36.18 43.57 26.85
CA SER A 299 -34.75 43.32 27.08
C SER A 299 -34.38 41.86 26.83
N ALA A 300 -33.73 41.56 25.70
CA ALA A 300 -33.19 40.23 25.39
C ALA A 300 -31.75 40.28 24.84
N ALA A 301 -30.78 40.27 25.76
CA ALA A 301 -29.42 39.81 25.51
C ALA A 301 -28.98 38.93 26.70
N PRO A 302 -28.05 37.96 26.52
CA PRO A 302 -27.25 37.71 25.33
C PRO A 302 -27.37 36.28 24.76
N THR A 303 -27.57 36.16 23.45
CA THR A 303 -27.08 34.98 22.70
C THR A 303 -26.07 35.47 21.67
N ALA A 304 -24.85 35.72 22.13
CA ALA A 304 -23.71 35.77 21.24
C ALA A 304 -23.46 34.35 20.72
N THR A 305 -24.19 33.97 19.66
CA THR A 305 -23.87 32.78 18.87
C THR A 305 -22.50 33.04 18.26
N ALA A 306 -21.47 32.57 18.96
CA ALA A 306 -20.14 32.40 18.41
C ALA A 306 -20.22 31.27 17.37
N THR A 307 -20.82 31.58 16.23
CA THR A 307 -20.53 30.92 14.96
C THR A 307 -19.03 31.04 14.81
N GLN A 308 -18.30 29.99 15.20
CA GLN A 308 -16.88 29.94 14.90
C GLN A 308 -16.79 30.04 13.38
N ALA A 309 -16.13 31.09 12.91
CA ALA A 309 -15.74 31.16 11.52
C ALA A 309 -14.91 29.91 11.26
N THR A 310 -15.47 28.97 10.50
CA THR A 310 -14.76 27.76 10.12
C THR A 310 -13.72 28.19 9.11
N ASP A 311 -12.55 28.61 9.62
CA ASP A 311 -11.40 28.99 8.81
C ASP A 311 -11.16 27.89 7.78
N ALA A 312 -11.45 28.22 6.53
CA ALA A 312 -11.45 27.27 5.45
C ALA A 312 -10.03 26.69 5.34
N VAL A 313 -9.93 25.36 5.39
CA VAL A 313 -8.66 24.67 5.31
C VAL A 313 -8.12 24.85 3.90
N ASP A 314 -7.07 25.67 3.77
CA ASP A 314 -6.42 25.89 2.50
C ASP A 314 -5.40 24.79 2.26
N PHE A 315 -5.48 24.15 1.09
CA PHE A 315 -4.62 23.03 0.77
C PHE A 315 -3.13 23.43 0.71
N THR A 316 -2.82 24.65 0.27
CA THR A 316 -1.43 25.12 0.09
C THR A 316 -0.79 25.55 1.41
N ARG A 317 -1.57 26.20 2.29
CA ARG A 317 -1.17 26.71 3.60
C ARG A 317 -1.16 25.62 4.67
N ASP A 318 -2.19 24.77 4.72
CA ASP A 318 -2.47 23.92 5.87
C ASP A 318 -2.17 22.43 5.61
N VAL A 319 -2.50 21.92 4.42
CA VAL A 319 -2.35 20.48 4.08
C VAL A 319 -0.98 20.17 3.49
N MET A 320 -0.53 20.95 2.52
CA MET A 320 0.74 20.76 1.82
C MET A 320 1.97 20.66 2.75
N PRO A 321 2.11 21.44 3.84
CA PRO A 321 3.24 21.28 4.75
C PRO A 321 3.24 19.93 5.48
N ILE A 322 2.06 19.42 5.85
CA ILE A 322 1.89 18.11 6.51
C ILE A 322 2.34 17.02 5.53
N LEU A 323 1.86 17.05 4.29
CA LEU A 323 2.22 16.06 3.27
C LEU A 323 3.73 16.09 2.95
N LYS A 324 4.32 17.28 2.76
CA LYS A 324 5.74 17.44 2.45
C LYS A 324 6.67 16.93 3.57
N HIS A 325 6.39 17.29 4.82
CA HIS A 325 7.24 16.89 5.95
C HIS A 325 7.09 15.40 6.29
N THR A 326 5.86 14.90 6.25
CA THR A 326 5.51 13.62 6.89
C THR A 326 5.37 12.47 5.89
N CYS A 327 4.93 12.74 4.65
CA CYS A 327 4.56 11.70 3.69
C CYS A 327 5.49 11.60 2.47
N VAL A 328 5.92 12.74 1.90
CA VAL A 328 6.64 12.80 0.62
C VAL A 328 7.97 12.02 0.61
N GLU A 329 8.67 11.91 1.74
CA GLU A 329 9.91 11.14 1.83
C GLU A 329 9.74 9.61 1.57
N CYS A 330 8.51 9.10 1.68
CA CYS A 330 8.15 7.71 1.37
C CYS A 330 7.13 7.58 0.22
N HIS A 331 6.47 8.67 -0.16
CA HIS A 331 5.44 8.74 -1.21
C HIS A 331 5.70 9.97 -2.12
N GLY A 332 6.90 10.05 -2.69
CA GLY A 332 7.40 11.18 -3.47
C GLY A 332 8.32 10.73 -4.60
N PRO A 333 9.15 11.62 -5.17
CA PRO A 333 9.96 11.28 -6.34
C PRO A 333 11.09 10.29 -6.04
N GLU A 334 11.70 10.34 -4.84
CA GLU A 334 12.81 9.46 -4.45
C GLU A 334 12.33 8.05 -4.04
N LYS A 335 11.14 7.94 -3.44
CA LYS A 335 10.54 6.70 -2.95
C LYS A 335 9.04 6.73 -3.20
N VAL A 336 8.53 5.81 -4.02
CA VAL A 336 7.10 5.72 -4.39
C VAL A 336 6.44 4.52 -3.69
N LYS A 337 6.49 4.45 -2.34
CA LYS A 337 5.88 3.32 -1.61
C LYS A 337 4.41 3.19 -2.01
N ALA A 338 3.95 1.95 -2.21
CA ALA A 338 2.60 1.60 -2.67
C ALA A 338 2.13 2.29 -3.98
N ARG A 339 3.04 2.64 -4.90
CA ARG A 339 2.74 3.38 -6.16
C ARG A 339 2.00 4.71 -5.93
N LEU A 340 2.16 5.32 -4.76
CA LEU A 340 1.48 6.55 -4.36
C LEU A 340 2.44 7.76 -4.37
N ARG A 341 1.98 8.88 -4.94
CA ARG A 341 2.68 10.18 -4.97
C ARG A 341 1.86 11.21 -4.19
N MET A 342 2.49 11.91 -3.25
CA MET A 342 1.88 12.96 -2.41
C MET A 342 2.55 14.33 -2.58
N ASP A 343 3.52 14.42 -3.49
CA ASP A 343 4.30 15.62 -3.84
C ASP A 343 3.66 16.47 -4.95
N SER A 344 2.70 15.92 -5.70
CA SER A 344 1.92 16.62 -6.72
C SER A 344 0.42 16.41 -6.55
N ILE A 345 -0.38 17.34 -7.08
CA ILE A 345 -1.85 17.31 -6.98
C ILE A 345 -2.43 16.15 -7.80
N GLU A 346 -1.90 15.88 -9.00
CA GLU A 346 -2.32 14.75 -9.83
C GLU A 346 -1.99 13.42 -9.14
N GLY A 347 -0.87 13.34 -8.40
CA GLY A 347 -0.51 12.18 -7.59
C GLY A 347 -1.55 11.87 -6.51
N LEU A 348 -1.95 12.90 -5.75
CA LEU A 348 -2.96 12.79 -4.69
C LEU A 348 -4.34 12.42 -5.23
N GLN A 349 -4.73 13.01 -6.37
CA GLN A 349 -6.00 12.72 -7.05
C GLN A 349 -6.02 11.31 -7.67
N LYS A 350 -4.90 10.87 -8.27
CA LYS A 350 -4.74 9.53 -8.86
C LYS A 350 -4.74 8.42 -7.81
N GLY A 351 -4.24 8.70 -6.60
CA GLY A 351 -4.08 7.70 -5.56
C GLY A 351 -2.93 6.72 -5.85
N GLY A 352 -3.07 5.47 -5.39
CA GLY A 352 -1.98 4.47 -5.46
C GLY A 352 -2.49 3.04 -5.66
N LYS A 353 -1.64 2.05 -5.30
CA LYS A 353 -1.93 0.60 -5.45
C LYS A 353 -3.23 0.14 -4.77
N SER A 354 -3.69 0.86 -3.76
CA SER A 354 -4.95 0.60 -3.03
C SER A 354 -6.15 1.43 -3.52
N GLY A 355 -6.03 2.10 -4.67
CA GLY A 355 -7.08 2.95 -5.25
C GLY A 355 -6.98 4.43 -4.83
N PRO A 356 -8.09 5.18 -4.94
CA PRO A 356 -8.15 6.60 -4.59
C PRO A 356 -7.75 6.84 -3.12
N LEU A 357 -6.86 7.81 -2.91
CA LEU A 357 -6.38 8.17 -1.57
C LEU A 357 -7.47 8.86 -0.73
N VAL A 358 -8.29 9.69 -1.40
CA VAL A 358 -9.31 10.54 -0.79
C VAL A 358 -10.65 10.35 -1.49
N LYS A 359 -11.73 10.37 -0.71
CA LYS A 359 -13.11 10.51 -1.17
C LYS A 359 -13.62 11.90 -0.76
N PRO A 360 -13.78 12.84 -1.71
CA PRO A 360 -14.35 14.16 -1.42
C PRO A 360 -15.64 14.08 -0.58
N GLY A 361 -15.69 14.85 0.52
CA GLY A 361 -16.83 14.89 1.44
C GLY A 361 -16.89 13.76 2.48
N ASP A 362 -16.10 12.69 2.33
CA ASP A 362 -16.17 11.49 3.19
C ASP A 362 -14.79 11.17 3.80
N PRO A 363 -14.42 11.80 4.93
CA PRO A 363 -13.14 11.54 5.60
C PRO A 363 -13.05 10.12 6.16
N GLU A 364 -14.10 9.59 6.77
CA GLU A 364 -14.02 8.32 7.51
C GLU A 364 -13.91 7.09 6.58
N ASN A 365 -14.50 7.14 5.38
CA ASN A 365 -14.27 6.12 4.35
C ASN A 365 -13.11 6.46 3.39
N SER A 366 -12.38 7.57 3.59
CA SER A 366 -11.18 7.91 2.81
C SER A 366 -9.98 7.06 3.24
N LEU A 367 -9.22 6.54 2.26
CA LEU A 367 -8.06 5.70 2.52
C LEU A 367 -6.99 6.43 3.35
N MET A 368 -6.78 7.73 3.11
CA MET A 368 -5.82 8.54 3.86
C MET A 368 -6.08 8.52 5.37
N MET A 369 -7.30 8.80 5.80
CA MET A 369 -7.65 8.83 7.23
C MET A 369 -7.52 7.44 7.85
N ARG A 370 -8.02 6.41 7.15
CA ARG A 370 -7.91 5.01 7.58
C ARG A 370 -6.46 4.59 7.82
N ARG A 371 -5.53 5.01 6.97
CA ARG A 371 -4.09 4.75 7.12
C ARG A 371 -3.44 5.57 8.22
N VAL A 372 -3.74 6.87 8.32
CA VAL A 372 -3.21 7.73 9.39
C VAL A 372 -3.67 7.28 10.79
N LEU A 373 -4.86 6.68 10.88
CA LEU A 373 -5.47 6.18 12.12
C LEU A 373 -5.28 4.68 12.38
N GLY A 374 -4.58 3.94 11.50
CA GLY A 374 -4.35 2.48 11.67
C GLY A 374 -5.62 1.62 11.68
N LEU A 375 -6.67 2.05 10.97
CA LEU A 375 -7.99 1.41 11.02
C LEU A 375 -8.05 0.09 10.22
N ASP A 376 -8.99 -0.77 10.61
CA ASP A 376 -9.26 -2.08 10.01
C ASP A 376 -8.09 -3.07 9.87
N GLY A 377 -6.95 -2.80 10.52
CA GLY A 377 -5.76 -3.65 10.48
C GLY A 377 -4.81 -3.35 9.31
N ASP A 378 -5.02 -2.23 8.61
CA ASP A 378 -3.96 -1.61 7.83
C ASP A 378 -2.83 -1.11 8.76
N ASP A 379 -1.57 -1.18 8.32
CA ASP A 379 -0.45 -0.58 9.07
C ASP A 379 -0.61 0.96 9.16
N GLN A 380 -0.41 1.52 10.36
CA GLN A 380 -0.54 2.96 10.59
C GLN A 380 0.54 3.74 9.85
N MET A 381 0.17 4.88 9.26
CA MET A 381 1.07 5.81 8.58
C MET A 381 1.28 7.08 9.41
N PRO A 382 2.53 7.54 9.62
CA PRO A 382 3.78 6.99 9.08
C PRO A 382 4.19 5.68 9.76
N LEU A 383 4.84 4.80 8.99
CA LEU A 383 5.36 3.53 9.52
C LEU A 383 6.69 3.70 10.26
N ASP A 384 7.52 4.62 9.78
CA ASP A 384 8.94 4.78 10.16
C ASP A 384 9.21 6.14 10.87
N LYS A 385 8.16 6.85 11.29
CA LYS A 385 8.22 8.18 11.97
C LYS A 385 7.08 8.29 12.99
N ASP A 386 7.12 9.33 13.84
CA ASP A 386 6.04 9.66 14.77
C ASP A 386 4.67 9.80 14.06
N PRO A 387 3.56 9.36 14.70
CA PRO A 387 2.21 9.59 14.20
C PRO A 387 1.87 11.08 14.02
N LEU A 388 0.93 11.39 13.13
CA LEU A 388 0.40 12.75 13.00
C LEU A 388 -0.25 13.19 14.32
N THR A 389 0.01 14.44 14.72
CA THR A 389 -0.68 15.06 15.86
C THR A 389 -2.18 15.20 15.58
N GLU A 390 -3.01 15.20 16.63
CA GLU A 390 -4.47 15.35 16.51
C GLU A 390 -4.87 16.57 15.66
N LYS A 391 -4.15 17.69 15.79
CA LYS A 391 -4.36 18.90 14.98
C LYS A 391 -4.11 18.66 13.49
N GLN A 392 -3.07 17.89 13.12
CA GLN A 392 -2.81 17.54 11.72
C GLN A 392 -3.87 16.57 11.18
N ILE A 393 -4.27 15.59 11.99
CA ILE A 393 -5.36 14.64 11.65
C ILE A 393 -6.67 15.39 11.41
N ASP A 394 -7.02 16.34 12.28
CA ASP A 394 -8.20 17.21 12.14
C ASP A 394 -8.11 18.11 10.88
N THR A 395 -6.96 18.75 10.63
CA THR A 395 -6.74 19.53 9.41
C THR A 395 -6.99 18.70 8.14
N LEU A 396 -6.47 17.47 8.09
CA LEU A 396 -6.73 16.55 6.97
C LEU A 396 -8.20 16.12 6.90
N ARG A 397 -8.83 15.77 8.03
CA ARG A 397 -10.27 15.42 8.11
C ARG A 397 -11.15 16.54 7.57
N ARG A 398 -10.95 17.78 8.03
CA ARG A 398 -11.74 18.96 7.61
C ARG A 398 -11.52 19.30 6.14
N TRP A 399 -10.30 19.18 5.62
CA TRP A 399 -10.03 19.35 4.19
C TRP A 399 -10.79 18.33 3.33
N ILE A 400 -10.78 17.04 3.70
CA ILE A 400 -11.56 16.02 2.97
C ILE A 400 -13.06 16.32 3.05
N ALA A 401 -13.58 16.60 4.25
CA ALA A 401 -14.99 16.92 4.49
C ALA A 401 -15.48 18.14 3.69
N ALA A 402 -14.60 19.13 3.47
CA ALA A 402 -14.87 20.31 2.64
C ALA A 402 -14.87 20.01 1.12
N GLY A 403 -14.71 18.76 0.70
CA GLY A 403 -14.65 18.34 -0.72
C GLY A 403 -13.25 18.02 -1.24
N ALA A 404 -12.23 17.99 -0.36
CA ALA A 404 -10.83 17.80 -0.74
C ALA A 404 -10.34 18.81 -1.80
N ASN A 405 -10.70 20.08 -1.62
CA ASN A 405 -10.43 21.14 -2.58
C ASN A 405 -8.92 21.33 -2.78
N TYR A 406 -8.45 21.19 -4.01
CA TYR A 406 -7.09 21.53 -4.43
C TYR A 406 -7.10 22.94 -5.06
N PRO A 407 -5.98 23.68 -5.03
CA PRO A 407 -5.87 24.89 -5.85
C PRO A 407 -6.00 24.51 -7.34
N ALA A 408 -6.57 25.40 -8.14
CA ALA A 408 -6.60 25.23 -9.58
C ALA A 408 -5.16 25.10 -10.11
N ALA A 409 -4.92 24.13 -10.99
CA ALA A 409 -3.58 23.86 -11.52
C ALA A 409 -3.07 25.09 -12.29
N SER A 410 -2.09 25.79 -11.71
CA SER A 410 -1.41 26.90 -12.36
C SER A 410 -0.55 26.36 -13.49
N SER A 411 -0.99 26.55 -14.74
CA SER A 411 -0.26 26.11 -15.93
C SER A 411 1.04 26.88 -16.10
N GLN A 412 2.16 26.25 -15.76
CA GLN A 412 3.55 26.63 -16.08
C GLN A 412 4.35 25.37 -16.38
#